data_AF-A0A536ACM7-F1
#
_entry.id   AF-A0A536ACM7-F1
#
_cell.length_a   1.000
_cell.length_b   1.000
_cell.length_c   1.000
_cell.angle_alpha   90.00
_cell.angle_beta   90.00
_cell.angle_gamma   90.00
#
_symmetry.space_group_name_H-M   'P 1'
#
loop_
_entity.id
_entity.type
_entity.pdbx_description
1 polymer ?
#
loop_
_entity_poly.entity_id
_entity_poly.type
_entity_poly.pdbx_seq_one_letter_code
_entity_poly.pdbx_strand_id
1 'polypeptide(L)'
;MNVRAMTLPRPATPLHDRPAPRRWTQIDPILLIVTLLLIGYGLVMTYSTTAETRTFTGDPMQFVIRGAIWAAVGMAAMAAIALFDYAWLGAFAPLLYVFMLGLLSVVLAIGSSSLGAQRSVNIGGLS
;
A
#
# COMPACT_ATOMS: atom_id res chain seq x y z
N MET A 1 53.25 16.64 34.27
CA MET A 1 52.19 17.19 33.41
C MET A 1 50.96 16.30 33.56
N ASN A 2 49.96 16.72 34.34
CA ASN A 2 48.74 15.94 34.56
C ASN A 2 47.70 16.33 33.52
N VAL A 3 47.54 15.50 32.49
CA VAL A 3 46.46 15.62 31.52
C VAL A 3 45.15 15.18 32.18
N ARG A 4 44.27 16.13 32.48
CA ARG A 4 42.89 15.84 32.88
C ARG A 4 42.16 15.23 31.70
N ALA A 5 41.64 14.01 31.87
CA ALA A 5 40.80 13.38 30.87
C ALA A 5 39.57 14.26 30.61
N MET A 6 39.48 14.81 29.39
CA MET A 6 38.33 15.58 28.95
C MET A 6 37.17 14.62 28.72
N THR A 7 36.18 14.63 29.61
CA THR A 7 34.94 13.86 29.45
C THR A 7 34.13 14.47 28.32
N LEU A 8 34.38 14.01 27.09
CA LEU A 8 33.59 14.41 25.94
C LEU A 8 32.17 13.86 26.11
N PRO A 9 31.12 14.68 25.95
CA PRO A 9 29.77 14.19 25.79
C PRO A 9 29.78 13.24 24.60
N ARG A 10 29.54 11.95 24.83
CA ARG A 10 29.47 10.97 23.75
C ARG A 10 28.41 11.47 22.76
N PRO A 11 28.72 11.64 21.48
CA PRO A 11 27.70 11.96 20.49
C PRO A 11 26.65 10.85 20.54
N ALA A 12 25.38 11.24 20.71
CA ALA A 12 24.26 10.33 20.55
C ALA A 12 24.35 9.76 19.14
N THR A 13 24.88 8.54 19.04
CA THR A 13 25.19 7.92 17.75
C THR A 13 23.87 7.37 17.20
N PRO A 14 23.36 7.84 16.05
CA PRO A 14 22.07 7.41 15.50
C PRO A 14 22.06 5.93 15.05
N LEU A 15 23.21 5.26 15.11
CA LEU A 15 23.42 3.90 14.60
C LEU A 15 23.17 2.80 15.65
N HIS A 16 22.76 3.15 16.88
CA HIS A 16 22.36 2.18 17.90
C HIS A 16 20.88 2.28 18.31
N ASP A 17 20.06 2.94 17.51
CA ASP A 17 18.61 2.79 17.57
C ASP A 17 18.27 1.36 17.11
N ARG A 18 18.38 0.42 18.05
CA ARG A 18 17.71 -0.88 17.92
C ARG A 18 16.24 -0.57 17.66
N PRO A 19 15.61 -1.15 16.63
CA PRO A 19 14.18 -0.96 16.41
C PRO A 19 13.46 -1.37 17.69
N ALA A 20 12.98 -0.36 18.42
CA ALA A 20 12.29 -0.59 19.68
C ALA A 20 11.04 -1.42 19.34
N PRO A 21 10.85 -2.60 19.95
CA PRO A 21 9.68 -3.41 19.67
C PRO A 21 8.45 -2.71 20.25
N ARG A 22 7.75 -1.92 19.43
CA ARG A 22 6.53 -1.20 19.83
C ARG A 22 5.48 -1.23 18.73
N ARG A 23 4.89 -2.42 18.60
CA ARG A 23 3.94 -2.83 17.54
C ARG A 23 2.56 -2.13 17.56
N TRP A 24 2.26 -1.29 18.56
CA TRP A 24 0.92 -0.68 18.74
C TRP A 24 0.95 0.82 19.10
N THR A 25 2.02 1.31 19.72
CA THR A 25 2.13 2.72 20.15
C THR A 25 2.73 3.67 19.10
N GLN A 26 3.20 3.12 17.97
CA GLN A 26 3.78 3.88 16.86
C GLN A 26 2.83 3.97 15.65
N ILE A 27 1.60 3.45 15.75
CA ILE A 27 0.60 3.69 14.71
C ILE A 27 0.37 5.19 14.66
N ASP A 28 0.66 5.81 13.53
CA ASP A 28 0.38 7.23 13.30
C ASP A 28 -1.13 7.40 13.03
N PRO A 29 -1.91 7.90 14.00
CA PRO A 29 -3.35 8.04 13.83
C PRO A 29 -3.70 9.08 12.78
N ILE A 30 -2.82 10.06 12.53
CA ILE A 30 -3.03 11.08 11.50
C ILE A 30 -2.99 10.41 10.14
N LEU A 31 -1.99 9.57 9.88
CA LEU A 31 -1.88 8.86 8.61
C LEU A 31 -3.09 7.97 8.34
N LEU A 32 -3.58 7.26 9.37
CA LEU A 32 -4.77 6.41 9.28
C LEU A 32 -6.05 7.22 9.00
N ILE A 33 -6.24 8.35 9.68
CA ILE A 33 -7.39 9.23 9.45
C ILE A 33 -7.35 9.79 8.02
N VAL A 34 -6.17 10.22 7.57
CA VAL A 34 -5.97 10.76 6.21
C VAL A 34 -6.29 9.69 5.16
N THR A 35 -5.85 8.43 5.32
CA THR A 35 -6.22 7.36 4.39
C THR A 35 -7.72 7.09 4.36
N LEU A 36 -8.38 7.05 5.52
CA LEU A 36 -9.85 6.88 5.60
C LEU A 36 -10.60 8.03 4.89
N LEU A 37 -10.16 9.28 5.10
CA LEU A 37 -10.72 10.43 4.41
C LEU A 37 -10.50 10.35 2.90
N LEU A 38 -9.33 9.92 2.45
CA LEU A 38 -9.01 9.78 1.03
C LEU A 38 -9.87 8.69 0.36
N ILE A 39 -10.07 7.56 1.04
CA ILE A 39 -10.98 6.49 0.59
C ILE A 39 -12.42 7.01 0.50
N GLY A 40 -12.91 7.68 1.56
CA GLY A 40 -14.25 8.26 1.59
C GLY A 40 -14.46 9.30 0.49
N TYR A 41 -13.49 10.18 0.29
CA TYR A 41 -13.50 11.16 -0.80
C TYR A 41 -13.55 10.50 -2.18
N GLY A 42 -12.75 9.44 -2.39
CA GLY A 42 -12.79 8.64 -3.62
C GLY A 42 -14.17 8.05 -3.89
N LEU A 43 -14.82 7.49 -2.86
CA LEU A 43 -16.18 6.93 -2.99
C LEU A 43 -17.21 8.00 -3.35
N VAL A 44 -17.13 9.19 -2.72
CA VAL A 44 -17.99 10.34 -3.05
C VAL A 44 -17.77 10.81 -4.49
N MET A 45 -16.51 10.88 -4.94
CA MET A 45 -16.17 11.20 -6.33
C MET A 45 -16.77 10.19 -7.31
N THR A 46 -16.64 8.89 -7.06
CA THR A 46 -17.27 7.86 -7.91
C THR A 46 -18.78 7.94 -7.91
N TYR A 47 -19.42 8.29 -6.79
CA TYR A 47 -20.86 8.53 -6.77
C TYR A 47 -21.24 9.74 -7.63
N SER A 48 -20.46 10.82 -7.57
CA SER A 48 -20.67 12.04 -8.36
C SER A 48 -20.58 11.78 -9.86
N THR A 49 -19.52 11.10 -10.33
CA THR A 49 -19.34 10.80 -11.75
C THR A 49 -20.42 9.85 -12.28
N THR A 50 -20.88 8.91 -11.45
CA THR A 50 -21.95 8.00 -11.85
C THR A 50 -23.32 8.68 -11.81
N ALA A 51 -23.52 9.69 -10.94
CA ALA A 51 -24.74 10.50 -10.92
C ALA A 51 -24.93 11.31 -12.21
N GLU A 52 -23.85 11.83 -12.79
CA GLU A 52 -23.86 12.50 -14.11
C GLU A 52 -24.10 11.51 -15.26
N THR A 53 -23.67 10.26 -15.11
CA THR A 53 -23.83 9.19 -16.12
C THR A 53 -25.25 8.58 -16.12
N ARG A 54 -26.11 8.94 -15.14
CA ARG A 54 -27.52 8.48 -15.02
C ARG A 54 -28.35 8.69 -16.28
N THR A 55 -27.96 9.63 -17.14
CA THR A 55 -28.68 9.96 -18.37
C THR A 55 -28.51 8.91 -19.47
N PHE A 56 -27.54 7.98 -19.39
CA PHE A 56 -27.22 7.10 -20.51
C PHE A 56 -27.12 5.59 -20.22
N THR A 57 -26.77 5.12 -19.01
CA THR A 57 -26.54 3.67 -18.81
C THR A 57 -26.69 3.18 -17.36
N GLY A 58 -27.71 2.36 -17.08
CA GLY A 58 -27.75 1.39 -15.96
C GLY A 58 -27.72 1.92 -14.52
N ASP A 59 -27.89 1.01 -13.55
CA ASP A 59 -28.00 1.31 -12.12
C ASP A 59 -26.68 1.90 -11.55
N PRO A 60 -26.64 3.19 -11.17
CA PRO A 60 -25.43 3.90 -10.73
C PRO A 60 -24.76 3.29 -9.50
N MET A 61 -25.50 2.52 -8.73
CA MET A 61 -25.02 1.98 -7.46
C MET A 61 -23.92 0.93 -7.68
N GLN A 62 -23.84 0.29 -8.84
CA GLN A 62 -22.89 -0.79 -9.10
C GLN A 62 -21.42 -0.33 -9.03
N PHE A 63 -21.11 0.86 -9.54
CA PHE A 63 -19.74 1.40 -9.51
C PHE A 63 -19.31 1.79 -8.09
N VAL A 64 -20.23 2.35 -7.31
CA VAL A 64 -19.97 2.71 -5.90
C VAL A 64 -19.80 1.46 -5.05
N ILE A 65 -20.65 0.44 -5.23
CA ILE A 65 -20.54 -0.84 -4.54
C ILE A 65 -19.20 -1.50 -4.86
N ARG A 66 -18.79 -1.54 -6.14
CA ARG A 66 -17.50 -2.11 -6.54
C ARG A 66 -16.34 -1.33 -5.92
N GLY A 67 -16.38 0.00 -5.91
CA GLY A 67 -15.40 0.84 -5.23
C GLY A 67 -15.31 0.54 -3.73
N ALA A 68 -16.46 0.38 -3.07
CA ALA A 68 -16.54 0.05 -1.64
C ALA A 68 -15.97 -1.35 -1.33
N ILE A 69 -16.20 -2.34 -2.20
CA ILE A 69 -15.61 -3.68 -2.07
C ILE A 69 -14.07 -3.59 -2.16
N TRP A 70 -13.53 -2.87 -3.14
CA TRP A 70 -12.08 -2.68 -3.27
C TRP A 70 -11.48 -1.91 -2.10
N ALA A 71 -12.18 -0.91 -1.57
CA ALA A 71 -11.78 -0.21 -0.35
C ALA A 71 -11.72 -1.15 0.87
N ALA A 72 -12.70 -2.04 1.01
CA ALA A 72 -12.72 -3.04 2.09
C ALA A 72 -11.57 -4.04 1.95
N VAL A 73 -11.31 -4.54 0.74
CA VAL A 73 -10.15 -5.41 0.45
C VAL A 73 -8.83 -4.69 0.78
N GLY A 74 -8.70 -3.41 0.41
CA GLY A 74 -7.55 -2.58 0.74
C GLY A 74 -7.35 -2.42 2.25
N MET A 75 -8.42 -2.18 3.02
CA MET A 75 -8.35 -2.11 4.48
C MET A 75 -7.94 -3.44 5.12
N ALA A 76 -8.47 -4.56 4.62
CA ALA A 76 -8.09 -5.89 5.10
C ALA A 76 -6.61 -6.18 4.82
N ALA A 77 -6.11 -5.83 3.63
CA ALA A 77 -4.71 -5.97 3.27
C ALA A 77 -3.81 -5.07 4.13
N MET A 78 -4.21 -3.82 4.37
CA MET A 78 -3.50 -2.90 5.26
C MET A 78 -3.37 -3.47 6.68
N ALA A 79 -4.48 -3.98 7.24
CA ALA A 79 -4.48 -4.60 8.56
C ALA A 79 -3.58 -5.85 8.61
N ALA A 80 -3.65 -6.71 7.59
CA ALA A 80 -2.81 -7.91 7.50
C ALA A 80 -1.31 -7.56 7.44
N ILE A 81 -0.94 -6.55 6.64
CA ILE A 81 0.45 -6.09 6.52
C ILE A 81 0.92 -5.42 7.82
N ALA A 82 0.08 -4.61 8.47
CA ALA A 82 0.40 -3.99 9.75
C ALA A 82 0.64 -5.02 10.88
N LEU A 83 0.01 -6.20 10.78
CA LEU A 83 0.25 -7.31 11.68
C LEU A 83 1.52 -8.10 11.32
N PHE A 84 2.03 -8.01 10.09
CA PHE A 84 3.22 -8.75 9.67
C PHE A 84 4.50 -8.14 10.26
N ASP A 85 5.42 -8.98 10.72
CA ASP A 85 6.67 -8.52 11.33
C ASP A 85 7.64 -8.02 10.26
N TYR A 86 8.07 -6.76 10.39
CA TYR A 86 9.00 -6.12 9.46
C TYR A 86 10.36 -6.84 9.41
N ALA A 87 10.74 -7.57 10.47
CA ALA A 87 11.97 -8.34 10.53
C ALA A 87 12.04 -9.45 9.46
N TRP A 88 10.90 -10.05 9.13
CA TRP A 88 10.81 -11.10 8.10
C TRP A 88 10.81 -10.52 6.68
N LEU A 89 10.44 -9.25 6.52
CA LEU A 89 10.34 -8.59 5.22
C LEU A 89 11.71 -8.49 4.53
N GLY A 90 12.79 -8.27 5.30
CA GLY A 90 14.15 -8.24 4.78
C GLY A 90 14.62 -9.58 4.20
N ALA A 91 14.20 -10.71 4.80
CA ALA A 91 14.53 -12.05 4.31
C ALA A 91 13.71 -12.43 3.06
N PHE A 92 12.46 -11.97 2.97
CA PHE A 92 11.59 -12.20 1.81
C PHE A 92 11.82 -11.23 0.65
N ALA A 93 12.51 -10.11 0.86
CA ALA A 93 12.79 -9.10 -0.16
C ALA A 93 13.37 -9.68 -1.48
N PRO A 94 14.43 -10.52 -1.48
CA PRO A 94 14.95 -11.08 -2.73
C PRO A 94 13.95 -12.02 -3.41
N LEU A 95 13.18 -12.79 -2.64
CA LEU A 95 12.15 -13.69 -3.17
C LEU A 95 11.02 -12.90 -3.84
N LEU A 96 10.52 -11.85 -3.19
CA LEU A 96 9.50 -10.95 -3.73
C LEU A 96 9.98 -10.26 -5.00
N TYR A 97 11.25 -9.86 -5.05
CA TYR A 97 11.84 -9.22 -6.22
C TYR A 97 11.85 -10.17 -7.43
N VAL A 98 12.36 -11.40 -7.26
CA VAL A 98 12.36 -12.41 -8.34
C VAL A 98 10.92 -12.77 -8.74
N PHE A 99 10.00 -12.86 -7.79
CA PHE A 99 8.59 -13.09 -8.05
C PHE A 99 7.98 -11.97 -8.91
N MET A 100 8.28 -10.70 -8.61
CA MET A 100 7.82 -9.56 -9.42
C MET A 100 8.39 -9.60 -10.85
N LEU A 101 9.67 -9.94 -11.01
CA LEU A 101 10.28 -10.14 -12.33
C LEU A 101 9.60 -11.29 -13.10
N GLY A 102 9.24 -12.37 -12.40
CA GLY A 102 8.45 -13.46 -12.95
C GLY A 102 7.08 -12.98 -13.44
N LEU A 103 6.35 -12.22 -12.62
CA LEU A 103 5.06 -11.64 -13.01
C LEU A 103 5.18 -10.73 -14.24
N LEU A 104 6.19 -9.86 -14.29
CA LEU A 104 6.46 -9.02 -15.45
C LEU A 104 6.68 -9.84 -16.72
N SER A 105 7.43 -10.93 -16.61
CA SER A 105 7.66 -11.87 -17.71
C SER A 105 6.35 -12.52 -18.17
N VAL A 106 5.47 -12.89 -17.24
CA VAL A 106 4.15 -13.44 -17.53
C VAL A 106 3.24 -12.42 -18.21
N VAL A 107 3.25 -11.16 -17.76
CA VAL A 107 2.48 -10.07 -18.39
C VAL A 107 2.92 -9.88 -19.85
N LEU A 108 4.21 -10.01 -20.15
CA LEU A 108 4.71 -9.91 -21.52
C LEU A 108 4.26 -11.08 -22.41
N ALA A 109 4.07 -12.26 -21.82
CA ALA A 109 3.63 -13.45 -22.57
C ALA A 109 2.11 -13.50 -22.80
N ILE A 110 1.31 -13.19 -21.77
CA ILE A 110 -0.15 -13.47 -21.75
C ILE A 110 -0.97 -12.18 -21.47
N GLY A 111 -0.34 -11.04 -21.25
CA GLY A 111 -1.05 -9.82 -20.93
C GLY A 111 -2.00 -9.38 -22.03
N SER A 112 -3.14 -8.82 -21.63
CA SER A 112 -4.08 -8.19 -22.54
C SER A 112 -3.56 -6.82 -22.96
N SER A 113 -3.55 -6.54 -24.27
CA SER A 113 -3.18 -5.23 -24.79
C SER A 113 -4.33 -4.25 -24.60
N SER A 114 -4.07 -3.10 -23.98
CA SER A 114 -5.00 -1.97 -23.92
C SER A 114 -4.26 -0.71 -24.31
N LEU A 115 -4.76 0.03 -25.31
CA LEU A 115 -4.11 1.24 -25.86
C LEU A 115 -2.67 1.00 -26.42
N GLY A 116 -2.39 -0.18 -26.97
CA GLY A 116 -1.11 -0.48 -27.62
C GLY A 116 0.02 -0.92 -26.67
N ALA A 117 -0.24 -1.02 -25.36
CA ALA A 117 0.69 -1.56 -24.37
C ALA A 117 0.08 -2.75 -23.62
N GLN A 118 0.91 -3.75 -23.32
CA GLN A 118 0.54 -4.95 -22.59
C GLN A 118 0.79 -4.71 -21.10
N ARG A 119 -0.28 -4.40 -20.34
CA ARG A 119 -0.16 -3.87 -18.97
C ARG A 119 -0.85 -4.69 -17.89
N SER A 120 -1.84 -5.49 -18.26
CA SER A 120 -2.65 -6.24 -17.32
C SER A 120 -2.94 -7.63 -17.86
N VAL A 121 -2.92 -8.62 -16.98
CA VAL A 121 -3.38 -9.99 -17.30
C VAL A 121 -4.82 -10.08 -16.84
N ASN A 122 -5.76 -10.17 -17.78
CA ASN A 122 -7.16 -10.39 -17.46
C ASN A 122 -7.37 -11.88 -17.18
N ILE A 123 -7.63 -12.24 -15.92
CA ILE A 123 -7.95 -13.62 -15.53
C ILE A 123 -9.39 -13.64 -14.99
N GLY A 124 -10.32 -14.18 -15.77
CA GLY A 124 -11.69 -14.45 -15.30
C GLY A 124 -12.51 -13.22 -14.90
N GLY A 125 -12.25 -12.04 -15.49
CA GLY A 125 -12.96 -10.78 -15.17
C GLY A 125 -12.34 -9.97 -14.03
N LEU A 126 -11.25 -10.46 -13.44
CA LEU A 126 -10.34 -9.67 -12.60
C LEU A 126 -9.26 -9.07 -13.50
N SER A 127 -9.20 -7.75 -13.52
CA SER A 127 -8.33 -6.93 -14.38
C SER A 127 -7.60 -5.89 -13.58
#